data_AF-A0A7S2LQ22-F1
#
_entry.id   AF-A0A7S2LQ22-F1
#
_cell.length_a   1.000
_cell.length_b   1.000
_cell.length_c   1.000
_cell.angle_alpha   90.00
_cell.angle_beta   90.00
_cell.angle_gamma   90.00
#
_symmetry.space_group_name_H-M   'P 1'
#
loop_
_entity.id
_entity.type
_entity.pdbx_description
1 polymer ?
#
loop_
_entity_poly.entity_id
_entity_poly.type
_entity_poly.pdbx_seq_one_letter_code
_entity_poly.pdbx_strand_id
1 'polypeptide(L)'
;SRVARARGRRPPRAPDPVRPLGVRGRAATRGGRVQAPLREAMFALRKINNNYSDFAGTRSDFVVVGHPEFNLGKVQEGFPKGWDESKVKSLPKRSLVGDRMIRTGGHQEHIRRVAQMGVRPSYKERVLSRARSEPGLAPPKQDAGEAAALGEFISALNGPLPPCSPPRVTAGYANHISSQPVCKYYSAVEEELDGLRRRLQVAPDATKAELAADDAWKYYAAHLEQAKRHQAKVLRERKRQEPAVRKAMLPSSK
;
A
#
# COMPACT_ATOMS: atom_id res chain seq x y z
N SER A 1 26.27 -44.71 -3.27
CA SER A 1 24.90 -45.26 -3.42
C SER A 1 23.88 -44.14 -3.63
N ARG A 2 23.40 -43.94 -4.86
CA ARG A 2 22.42 -42.90 -5.21
C ARG A 2 21.01 -43.49 -5.20
N VAL A 3 20.15 -42.99 -4.30
CA VAL A 3 18.74 -43.41 -4.20
C VAL A 3 17.90 -42.52 -5.11
N ALA A 4 17.43 -43.08 -6.22
CA ALA A 4 16.51 -42.42 -7.13
C ALA A 4 15.09 -42.44 -6.53
N ARG A 5 14.56 -41.26 -6.13
CA ARG A 5 13.16 -41.11 -5.72
C ARG A 5 12.26 -41.02 -6.94
N ALA A 6 11.47 -42.06 -7.17
CA ALA A 6 10.41 -42.10 -8.17
C ALA A 6 9.33 -41.04 -7.84
N ARG A 7 9.07 -40.14 -8.79
CA ARG A 7 7.99 -39.15 -8.70
C ARG A 7 6.67 -39.83 -9.05
N GLY A 8 5.83 -40.05 -8.06
CA GLY A 8 4.46 -40.56 -8.24
C GLY A 8 3.63 -39.61 -9.11
N ARG A 9 3.17 -40.12 -10.25
CA ARG A 9 2.21 -39.42 -11.11
C ARG A 9 0.86 -39.37 -10.40
N ARG A 10 0.30 -38.17 -10.22
CA ARG A 10 -1.07 -38.02 -9.72
C ARG A 10 -2.06 -38.53 -10.76
N PRO A 11 -3.10 -39.29 -10.36
CA PRO A 11 -4.15 -39.73 -11.27
C PRO A 11 -4.98 -38.54 -11.77
N PRO A 12 -5.57 -38.65 -12.97
CA PRO A 12 -6.42 -37.61 -13.55
C PRO A 12 -7.70 -37.41 -12.73
N ARG A 13 -8.09 -36.15 -12.55
CA ARG A 13 -9.37 -35.77 -11.93
C ARG A 13 -10.53 -36.20 -12.82
N ALA A 14 -11.52 -36.84 -12.22
CA ALA A 14 -12.79 -37.17 -12.87
C ALA A 14 -13.54 -35.88 -13.27
N PRO A 15 -14.26 -35.88 -14.40
CA PRO A 15 -15.09 -34.75 -14.83
C PRO A 15 -16.33 -34.62 -13.94
N ASP A 16 -16.66 -33.38 -13.58
CA ASP A 16 -17.84 -33.05 -12.78
C ASP A 16 -19.14 -33.34 -13.56
N PRO A 17 -20.20 -33.84 -12.90
CA PRO A 17 -21.47 -34.12 -13.55
C PRO A 17 -22.20 -32.83 -13.94
N VAL A 18 -22.61 -32.77 -15.21
CA VAL A 18 -23.39 -31.70 -15.81
C VAL A 18 -24.76 -31.62 -15.13
N ARG A 19 -25.07 -30.49 -14.50
CA ARG A 19 -26.41 -30.21 -13.93
C ARG A 19 -27.42 -29.97 -15.06
N PRO A 20 -28.61 -30.60 -15.02
CA PRO A 20 -29.65 -30.34 -16.00
C PRO A 20 -30.27 -28.94 -15.81
N LEU A 21 -30.36 -28.20 -16.91
CA LEU A 21 -31.09 -26.95 -17.02
C LEU A 21 -32.59 -27.23 -16.87
N GLY A 22 -33.15 -26.91 -15.71
CA GLY A 22 -34.59 -26.94 -15.47
C GLY A 22 -35.28 -25.86 -16.29
N VAL A 23 -35.91 -26.27 -17.40
CA VAL A 23 -36.84 -25.47 -18.18
C VAL A 23 -38.11 -25.28 -17.36
N ARG A 24 -38.25 -24.11 -16.71
CA ARG A 24 -39.54 -23.68 -16.14
C ARG A 24 -40.29 -22.86 -17.19
N GLY A 25 -41.25 -23.50 -17.84
CA GLY A 25 -42.27 -22.81 -18.62
C GLY A 25 -43.10 -21.90 -17.72
N ARG A 26 -43.16 -20.61 -18.05
CA ARG A 26 -44.17 -19.68 -17.51
C ARG A 26 -45.15 -19.36 -18.62
N ALA A 27 -46.41 -19.66 -18.34
CA ALA A 27 -47.56 -19.35 -19.16
C ALA A 27 -47.66 -17.84 -19.41
N ALA A 28 -47.98 -17.50 -20.66
CA ALA A 28 -48.26 -16.15 -21.11
C ALA A 28 -49.67 -15.72 -20.68
N THR A 29 -49.77 -15.00 -19.57
CA THR A 29 -50.96 -14.19 -19.28
C THR A 29 -50.84 -12.85 -19.99
N ARG A 30 -51.65 -12.67 -21.05
CA ARG A 30 -52.01 -11.37 -21.62
C ARG A 30 -52.78 -10.57 -20.56
N GLY A 31 -52.07 -9.71 -19.85
CA GLY A 31 -52.63 -8.72 -18.91
C GLY A 31 -52.15 -7.33 -19.33
N GLY A 32 -53.08 -6.36 -19.36
CA GLY A 32 -52.94 -5.07 -20.00
C GLY A 32 -51.71 -4.25 -19.60
N ARG A 33 -51.30 -3.36 -20.52
CA ARG A 33 -50.33 -2.28 -20.27
C ARG A 33 -50.90 -1.33 -19.22
N VAL A 34 -50.72 -1.68 -17.95
CA VAL A 34 -50.65 -0.70 -16.88
C VAL A 34 -49.29 -0.03 -17.08
N GLN A 35 -49.29 1.26 -17.44
CA GLN A 35 -48.06 2.05 -17.37
C GLN A 35 -47.62 2.00 -15.91
N ALA A 36 -46.60 1.20 -15.61
CA ALA A 36 -45.96 1.23 -14.31
C ALA A 36 -45.53 2.69 -14.08
N PRO A 37 -45.82 3.27 -12.90
CA PRO A 37 -45.29 4.59 -12.58
C PRO A 37 -43.80 4.52 -12.81
N LEU A 38 -43.25 5.51 -13.51
CA LEU A 38 -41.81 5.73 -13.63
C LEU A 38 -41.27 5.76 -12.20
N ARG A 39 -40.87 4.59 -11.69
CA ARG A 39 -40.07 4.50 -10.47
C ARG A 39 -38.84 5.29 -10.83
N GLU A 40 -38.68 6.46 -10.22
CA GLU A 40 -37.42 7.16 -10.16
C GLU A 40 -36.40 6.13 -9.69
N ALA A 41 -35.71 5.50 -10.64
CA ALA A 41 -34.73 4.49 -10.37
C ALA A 41 -33.59 5.25 -9.69
N MET A 42 -33.54 5.20 -8.36
CA MET A 42 -32.50 5.88 -7.59
C MET A 42 -31.15 5.36 -8.07
N PHE A 43 -30.45 6.16 -8.86
CA PHE A 43 -29.12 5.83 -9.35
C PHE A 43 -28.16 5.92 -8.18
N ALA A 44 -27.43 4.83 -7.92
CA ALA A 44 -26.44 4.83 -6.86
C ALA A 44 -25.12 5.36 -7.42
N LEU A 45 -24.67 6.52 -6.92
CA LEU A 45 -23.32 6.99 -7.16
C LEU A 45 -22.36 6.23 -6.25
N ARG A 46 -21.51 5.39 -6.84
CA ARG A 46 -20.42 4.72 -6.12
C ARG A 46 -19.13 5.48 -6.38
N LYS A 47 -18.57 6.09 -5.33
CA LYS A 47 -17.25 6.73 -5.41
C LYS A 47 -16.18 5.67 -5.71
N ILE A 48 -15.38 5.89 -6.75
CA ILE A 48 -14.24 5.01 -7.02
C ILE A 48 -13.07 5.49 -6.17
N ASN A 49 -12.54 4.62 -5.31
CA ASN A 49 -11.31 4.92 -4.60
C ASN A 49 -10.09 4.49 -5.43
N ASN A 50 -9.68 5.34 -6.37
CA ASN A 50 -8.49 5.11 -7.21
C ASN A 50 -7.18 5.51 -6.52
N ASN A 51 -7.18 5.88 -5.22
CA ASN A 51 -6.03 6.42 -4.48
C ASN A 51 -5.35 7.66 -5.12
N TYR A 52 -5.98 8.31 -6.11
CA TYR A 52 -5.44 9.53 -6.73
C TYR A 52 -5.50 10.77 -5.83
N SER A 53 -6.21 10.70 -4.69
CA SER A 53 -6.31 11.81 -3.73
C SER A 53 -4.95 12.31 -3.26
N ASP A 54 -3.95 11.44 -3.22
CA ASP A 54 -2.63 11.76 -2.67
C ASP A 54 -1.76 12.56 -3.65
N PHE A 55 -2.11 12.57 -4.95
CA PHE A 55 -1.27 13.17 -6.00
C PHE A 55 -2.02 14.07 -7.01
N ALA A 56 -3.35 13.98 -7.14
CA ALA A 56 -4.10 14.62 -8.24
C ALA A 56 -5.18 15.64 -7.81
N GLY A 57 -5.15 16.16 -6.58
CA GLY A 57 -6.02 17.26 -6.15
C GLY A 57 -7.49 16.89 -5.89
N THR A 58 -8.42 17.85 -6.09
CA THR A 58 -9.85 17.77 -5.73
C THR A 58 -10.73 16.92 -6.67
N ARG A 59 -10.12 16.22 -7.63
CA ARG A 59 -10.88 15.43 -8.60
C ARG A 59 -11.47 14.19 -7.92
N SER A 60 -12.80 14.10 -7.90
CA SER A 60 -13.54 12.93 -7.42
C SER A 60 -14.18 12.20 -8.59
N ASP A 61 -13.70 11.00 -8.90
CA ASP A 61 -14.33 10.13 -9.89
C ASP A 61 -15.44 9.30 -9.24
N PHE A 62 -16.62 9.27 -9.88
CA PHE A 62 -17.77 8.48 -9.46
C PHE A 62 -18.19 7.53 -10.58
N VAL A 63 -18.70 6.36 -10.22
CA VAL A 63 -19.40 5.46 -11.14
C VAL A 63 -20.88 5.52 -10.82
N VAL A 64 -21.69 5.83 -11.83
CA VAL A 64 -23.14 5.69 -11.75
C VAL A 64 -23.47 4.20 -11.87
N VAL A 65 -24.00 3.61 -10.81
CA VAL A 65 -24.42 2.20 -10.76
C VAL A 65 -25.95 2.14 -10.84
N GLY A 66 -26.47 1.20 -11.63
CA GLY A 66 -27.91 0.98 -11.78
C GLY A 66 -28.58 1.82 -12.87
N HIS A 67 -27.80 2.55 -13.68
CA HIS A 67 -28.35 3.21 -14.88
C HIS A 67 -28.80 2.14 -15.89
N PRO A 68 -30.02 2.20 -16.43
CA PRO A 68 -30.54 1.18 -17.36
C PRO A 68 -29.63 1.01 -18.58
N GLU A 69 -29.04 2.09 -19.11
CA GLU A 69 -28.07 2.01 -20.22
C GLU A 69 -26.78 1.27 -19.86
N PHE A 70 -26.29 1.43 -18.62
CA PHE A 70 -25.11 0.71 -18.15
C PHE A 70 -25.38 -0.79 -17.97
N ASN A 71 -26.61 -1.14 -17.57
CA ASN A 71 -27.04 -2.54 -17.49
C ASN A 71 -27.28 -3.16 -18.87
N LEU A 72 -27.76 -2.38 -19.85
CA LEU A 72 -27.91 -2.83 -21.24
C LEU A 72 -26.54 -3.20 -21.86
N GLY A 73 -25.48 -2.47 -21.51
CA GLY A 73 -24.12 -2.75 -22.00
C GLY A 73 -23.45 -4.00 -21.39
N LYS A 74 -23.96 -4.55 -20.28
CA LYS A 74 -23.39 -5.77 -19.66
C LYS A 74 -23.95 -7.08 -20.22
N VAL A 75 -25.05 -7.03 -20.96
CA VAL A 75 -25.79 -8.22 -21.40
C VAL A 75 -25.72 -8.42 -22.92
N GLN A 76 -25.05 -7.55 -23.66
CA GLN A 76 -24.83 -7.79 -25.09
C GLN A 76 -23.60 -8.70 -25.31
N GLU A 77 -23.87 -9.94 -25.69
CA GLU A 77 -22.89 -10.78 -26.39
C GLU A 77 -22.59 -10.12 -27.75
N GLY A 78 -21.60 -9.22 -27.77
CA GLY A 78 -21.11 -8.57 -28.98
C GLY A 78 -21.47 -7.09 -29.10
N PHE A 79 -20.75 -6.39 -29.98
CA PHE A 79 -20.99 -4.99 -30.28
C PHE A 79 -22.13 -4.84 -31.30
N PRO A 80 -22.96 -3.78 -31.23
CA PRO A 80 -24.01 -3.54 -32.22
C PRO A 80 -23.44 -3.41 -33.64
N LYS A 81 -24.22 -3.86 -34.64
CA LYS A 81 -23.88 -3.73 -36.07
C LYS A 81 -23.68 -2.24 -36.43
N GLY A 82 -22.48 -1.88 -36.87
CA GLY A 82 -22.09 -0.49 -37.16
C GLY A 82 -21.05 0.09 -36.19
N TRP A 83 -20.67 -0.64 -35.14
CA TRP A 83 -19.49 -0.32 -34.36
C TRP A 83 -18.23 -0.63 -35.15
N ASP A 84 -17.24 0.25 -35.02
CA ASP A 84 -15.92 0.04 -35.61
C ASP A 84 -15.21 -1.08 -34.85
N GLU A 85 -15.19 -2.27 -35.44
CA GLU A 85 -14.46 -3.43 -34.94
C GLU A 85 -12.98 -3.42 -35.37
N SER A 86 -12.52 -2.35 -36.03
CA SER A 86 -11.11 -2.23 -36.38
C SER A 86 -10.27 -2.36 -35.11
N LYS A 87 -9.41 -3.38 -35.08
CA LYS A 87 -8.49 -3.59 -33.97
C LYS A 87 -7.56 -2.40 -33.94
N VAL A 88 -7.80 -1.48 -33.01
CA VAL A 88 -6.85 -0.40 -32.71
C VAL A 88 -5.49 -1.06 -32.51
N LYS A 89 -4.49 -0.60 -33.25
CA LYS A 89 -3.12 -1.10 -33.15
C LYS A 89 -2.60 -0.83 -31.74
N SER A 90 -2.84 -1.75 -30.81
CA SER A 90 -2.33 -1.66 -29.46
C SER A 90 -0.87 -2.10 -29.51
N LEU A 91 0.04 -1.14 -29.58
CA LEU A 91 1.42 -1.42 -29.21
C LEU A 91 1.41 -1.64 -27.69
N PRO A 92 1.76 -2.84 -27.19
CA PRO A 92 1.81 -3.06 -25.75
C PRO A 92 2.74 -2.00 -25.16
N LYS A 93 2.27 -1.28 -24.13
CA LYS A 93 3.08 -0.27 -23.45
C LYS A 93 4.39 -0.93 -23.03
N ARG A 94 5.53 -0.32 -23.39
CA ARG A 94 6.85 -0.81 -22.96
C ARG A 94 6.84 -0.89 -21.43
N SER A 95 6.96 -2.11 -20.92
CA SER A 95 7.02 -2.34 -19.49
C SER A 95 8.39 -1.92 -18.98
N LEU A 96 8.45 -1.04 -17.98
CA LEU A 96 9.70 -0.66 -17.31
C LEU A 96 10.44 -1.90 -16.77
N VAL A 97 9.70 -2.93 -16.36
CA VAL A 97 10.25 -4.22 -15.93
C VAL A 97 10.89 -4.95 -17.11
N GLY A 98 10.23 -4.95 -18.27
CA GLY A 98 10.76 -5.52 -19.52
C GLY A 98 12.04 -4.81 -19.96
N ASP A 99 12.04 -3.48 -19.99
CA ASP A 99 13.23 -2.70 -20.34
C ASP A 99 14.38 -2.89 -19.35
N ARG A 100 14.09 -3.07 -18.05
CA ARG A 100 15.11 -3.41 -17.04
C ARG A 100 15.64 -4.83 -17.22
N MET A 101 14.77 -5.79 -17.55
CA MET A 101 15.18 -7.16 -17.82
C MET A 101 16.13 -7.21 -19.02
N ILE A 102 15.79 -6.52 -20.12
CA ILE A 102 16.66 -6.39 -21.30
C ILE A 102 18.02 -5.78 -20.92
N ARG A 103 18.02 -4.65 -20.19
CA ARG A 103 19.25 -3.98 -19.76
C ARG A 103 20.15 -4.82 -18.85
N THR A 104 19.58 -5.75 -18.09
CA THR A 104 20.33 -6.57 -17.13
C THR A 104 20.68 -7.97 -17.66
N GLY A 105 20.80 -8.12 -18.99
CA GLY A 105 21.20 -9.37 -19.63
C GLY A 105 20.03 -10.26 -20.11
N GLY A 106 18.81 -9.70 -20.15
CA GLY A 106 17.62 -10.39 -20.65
C GLY A 106 17.08 -11.47 -19.72
N HIS A 107 16.20 -12.31 -20.27
CA HIS A 107 15.52 -13.36 -19.51
C HIS A 107 16.49 -14.46 -19.03
N GLN A 108 17.51 -14.78 -19.82
CA GLN A 108 18.49 -15.82 -19.49
C GLN A 108 19.29 -15.48 -18.22
N GLU A 109 19.75 -14.23 -18.08
CA GLU A 109 20.43 -13.80 -16.85
C GLU A 109 19.49 -13.68 -15.65
N HIS A 110 18.20 -13.43 -15.87
CA HIS A 110 17.23 -13.52 -14.79
C HIS A 110 17.04 -14.97 -14.31
N ILE A 111 16.86 -15.92 -15.23
CA ILE A 111 16.77 -17.35 -14.90
C ILE A 111 18.03 -17.80 -14.19
N ARG A 112 19.22 -17.45 -14.70
CA ARG A 112 20.51 -17.79 -14.08
C ARG A 112 20.61 -17.28 -12.65
N ARG A 113 20.21 -16.04 -12.39
CA ARG A 113 20.17 -15.45 -11.03
C ARG A 113 19.16 -16.11 -10.10
N VAL A 114 18.04 -16.61 -10.63
CA VAL A 114 17.04 -17.35 -9.83
C VAL A 114 17.51 -18.79 -9.56
N ALA A 115 18.15 -19.42 -10.56
CA ALA A 115 18.65 -20.79 -10.48
C ALA A 115 19.93 -20.91 -9.65
N GLN A 116 20.73 -19.85 -9.54
CA GLN A 116 21.85 -19.76 -8.60
C GLN A 116 21.30 -19.74 -7.16
N MET A 117 21.17 -20.92 -6.56
CA MET A 117 20.88 -21.13 -5.14
C MET A 117 22.07 -20.78 -4.23
N GLY A 118 22.81 -19.72 -4.56
CA GLY A 118 23.77 -19.16 -3.61
C GLY A 118 23.03 -18.69 -2.37
N VAL A 119 23.66 -18.79 -1.19
CA VAL A 119 23.15 -18.20 0.04
C VAL A 119 22.88 -16.72 -0.26
N ARG A 120 21.59 -16.36 -0.38
CA ARG A 120 21.22 -14.97 -0.63
C ARG A 120 21.73 -14.17 0.56
N PRO A 121 22.50 -13.09 0.34
CA PRO A 121 23.00 -12.31 1.45
C PRO A 121 21.81 -11.86 2.30
N SER A 122 21.96 -12.02 3.60
CA SER A 122 20.95 -11.63 4.58
C SER A 122 20.56 -10.17 4.37
N TYR A 123 19.36 -9.77 4.80
CA TYR A 123 18.97 -8.36 4.75
C TYR A 123 20.03 -7.46 5.41
N LYS A 124 20.61 -7.89 6.53
CA LYS A 124 21.71 -7.20 7.23
C LYS A 124 22.94 -7.03 6.33
N GLU A 125 23.39 -8.09 5.67
CA GLU A 125 24.56 -8.05 4.78
C GLU A 125 24.33 -7.14 3.57
N ARG A 126 23.12 -7.12 3.01
CA ARG A 126 22.76 -6.21 1.90
C ARG A 126 22.75 -4.75 2.32
N VAL A 127 22.34 -4.46 3.55
CA VAL A 127 22.38 -3.09 4.10
C VAL A 127 23.84 -2.66 4.32
N LEU A 128 24.65 -3.53 4.93
CA LEU A 128 26.07 -3.28 5.14
C LEU A 128 26.85 -3.10 3.82
N SER A 129 26.54 -3.90 2.79
CA SER A 129 27.19 -3.74 1.48
C SER A 129 26.84 -2.42 0.81
N ARG A 130 25.62 -1.91 1.01
CA ARG A 130 25.21 -0.59 0.49
C ARG A 130 25.93 0.54 1.22
N ALA A 131 26.04 0.44 2.54
CA ALA A 131 26.76 1.39 3.37
C ALA A 131 28.26 1.47 3.00
N ARG A 132 28.85 0.35 2.57
CA ARG A 132 30.25 0.31 2.09
C ARG A 132 30.46 0.91 0.71
N SER A 133 29.43 0.97 -0.12
CA SER A 133 29.55 1.34 -1.54
C SER A 133 29.18 2.80 -1.85
N GLU A 134 28.81 3.60 -0.84
CA GLU A 134 28.51 5.02 -1.01
C GLU A 134 29.82 5.83 -0.94
N PRO A 135 30.39 6.29 -2.07
CA PRO A 135 31.64 7.04 -2.06
C PRO A 135 31.29 8.48 -1.71
N GLY A 136 31.39 8.86 -0.44
CA GLY A 136 31.20 10.26 -0.05
C GLY A 136 30.94 10.56 1.42
N LEU A 137 30.56 9.59 2.25
CA LEU A 137 30.42 9.82 3.68
C LEU A 137 31.71 9.35 4.38
N ALA A 138 32.70 10.24 4.40
CA ALA A 138 33.79 10.12 5.37
C ALA A 138 33.17 9.88 6.76
N PRO A 139 33.72 8.98 7.59
CA PRO A 139 33.25 8.85 8.96
C PRO A 139 33.33 10.25 9.59
N PRO A 140 32.20 10.81 10.07
CA PRO A 140 32.23 12.11 10.71
C PRO A 140 33.26 12.03 11.84
N LYS A 141 34.08 13.07 11.99
CA LYS A 141 34.95 13.22 13.16
C LYS A 141 34.09 13.12 14.41
N GLN A 142 34.04 11.93 14.99
CA GLN A 142 33.68 11.68 16.38
C GLN A 142 34.67 12.55 17.18
N ASP A 143 34.29 13.38 18.14
CA ASP A 143 34.08 12.89 19.51
C ASP A 143 33.26 13.87 20.38
N ALA A 144 33.05 15.11 19.93
CA ALA A 144 32.34 16.13 20.72
C ALA A 144 30.84 16.24 20.37
N GLY A 145 30.47 15.98 19.11
CA GLY A 145 29.09 16.13 18.64
C GLY A 145 28.18 14.98 19.04
N GLU A 146 28.72 13.76 19.21
CA GLU A 146 27.91 12.57 19.47
C GLU A 146 27.29 12.58 20.87
N ALA A 147 28.03 13.02 21.89
CA ALA A 147 27.49 13.16 23.24
C ALA A 147 26.35 14.20 23.29
N ALA A 148 26.48 15.31 22.57
CA ALA A 148 25.44 16.33 22.46
C ALA A 148 24.20 15.81 21.71
N ALA A 149 24.40 15.08 20.61
CA ALA A 149 23.32 14.49 19.82
C ALA A 149 22.59 13.37 20.58
N LEU A 150 23.30 12.55 21.36
CA LEU A 150 22.71 11.58 22.27
C LEU A 150 21.88 12.29 23.36
N GLY A 151 22.39 13.39 23.91
CA GLY A 151 21.66 14.23 24.85
C GLY A 151 20.36 14.80 24.27
N GLU A 152 20.39 15.28 23.01
CA GLU A 152 19.20 15.73 22.29
C GLU A 152 18.20 14.60 22.06
N PHE A 153 18.68 13.41 21.69
CA PHE A 153 17.84 12.22 21.53
C PHE A 153 17.15 11.84 22.85
N ILE A 154 17.89 11.80 23.96
CA ILE A 154 17.34 11.50 25.28
C ILE A 154 16.29 12.53 25.70
N SER A 155 16.58 13.82 25.46
CA SER A 155 15.63 14.90 25.71
C SER A 155 14.35 14.72 24.89
N ALA A 156 14.48 14.38 23.60
CA ALA A 156 13.36 14.10 22.72
C ALA A 156 12.54 12.87 23.17
N LEU A 157 13.20 11.82 23.68
CA LEU A 157 12.57 10.59 24.16
C LEU A 157 11.73 10.82 25.43
N ASN A 158 12.14 11.76 26.29
CA ASN A 158 11.38 12.14 27.48
C ASN A 158 10.15 13.00 27.16
N GLY A 159 10.08 13.57 25.95
CA GLY A 159 8.93 14.32 25.47
C GLY A 159 7.75 13.46 25.01
N PRO A 160 6.65 14.08 24.56
CA PRO A 160 5.58 13.38 23.88
C PRO A 160 6.08 12.81 22.55
N LEU A 161 6.03 11.48 22.41
CA LEU A 161 6.49 10.79 21.21
C LEU A 161 5.50 11.04 20.05
N PRO A 162 5.95 11.55 18.90
CA PRO A 162 5.11 11.62 17.71
C PRO A 162 4.85 10.20 17.17
N PRO A 163 3.68 9.95 16.55
CA PRO A 163 3.45 8.67 15.88
C PRO A 163 4.47 8.51 14.73
N CYS A 164 5.20 7.39 14.74
CA CYS A 164 6.15 7.04 13.69
C CYS A 164 5.44 6.42 12.48
N SER A 165 4.27 5.81 12.70
CA SER A 165 3.45 5.27 11.63
C SER A 165 2.89 6.38 10.71
N PRO A 166 2.91 6.17 9.38
CA PRO A 166 2.34 7.14 8.46
C PRO A 166 0.82 7.25 8.69
N PRO A 167 0.26 8.48 8.72
CA PRO A 167 -1.18 8.69 8.90
C PRO A 167 -1.92 8.07 7.71
N ARG A 168 -2.63 6.97 7.94
CA ARG A 168 -3.45 6.33 6.91
C ARG A 168 -4.91 6.37 7.34
N VAL A 169 -5.78 6.63 6.36
CA VAL A 169 -7.20 6.89 6.57
C VAL A 169 -7.85 5.70 7.26
N THR A 170 -8.41 5.93 8.44
CA THR A 170 -9.07 4.91 9.28
C THR A 170 -10.49 4.56 8.80
N ALA A 171 -11.03 5.30 7.83
CA ALA A 171 -12.37 5.07 7.28
C ALA A 171 -12.32 4.43 5.88
N GLY A 172 -13.05 3.33 5.69
CA GLY A 172 -13.27 2.66 4.41
C GLY A 172 -12.61 1.29 4.29
N TYR A 173 -12.43 0.79 3.05
CA TYR A 173 -11.83 -0.51 2.70
C TYR A 173 -10.35 -0.69 3.15
N ALA A 174 -9.86 0.22 3.99
CA ALA A 174 -8.51 0.35 4.50
C ALA A 174 -8.22 -0.48 5.77
N ASN A 175 -9.16 -1.28 6.28
CA ASN A 175 -8.92 -2.11 7.48
C ASN A 175 -7.74 -3.10 7.32
N HIS A 176 -7.39 -3.49 6.09
CA HIS A 176 -6.21 -4.33 5.83
C HIS A 176 -4.89 -3.56 5.83
N ILE A 177 -4.90 -2.23 5.92
CA ILE A 177 -3.68 -1.43 5.90
C ILE A 177 -2.83 -1.68 7.14
N SER A 178 -3.43 -1.86 8.33
CA SER A 178 -2.69 -2.19 9.55
C SER A 178 -1.93 -3.52 9.44
N SER A 179 -2.43 -4.45 8.63
CA SER A 179 -1.77 -5.73 8.36
C SER A 179 -0.56 -5.62 7.43
N GLN A 180 -0.36 -4.46 6.77
CA GLN A 180 0.77 -4.27 5.88
C GLN A 180 2.09 -4.33 6.65
N PRO A 181 3.13 -4.99 6.10
CA PRO A 181 4.43 -5.11 6.76
C PRO A 181 5.03 -3.78 7.23
N VAL A 182 4.80 -2.71 6.46
CA VAL A 182 5.30 -1.36 6.78
C VAL A 182 4.65 -0.82 8.06
N CYS A 183 3.35 -1.00 8.24
CA CYS A 183 2.65 -0.56 9.46
C CYS A 183 3.11 -1.36 10.69
N LYS A 184 3.28 -2.68 10.54
CA LYS A 184 3.81 -3.52 11.61
C LYS A 184 5.22 -3.11 12.03
N TYR A 185 6.07 -2.78 11.08
CA TYR A 185 7.42 -2.30 11.34
C TYR A 185 7.42 -1.01 12.18
N TYR A 186 6.65 0.01 11.79
CA TYR A 186 6.60 1.25 12.57
C TYR A 186 5.95 1.08 13.94
N SER A 187 4.94 0.19 14.07
CA SER A 187 4.37 -0.19 15.37
C SER A 187 5.43 -0.81 16.28
N ALA A 188 6.27 -1.71 15.75
CA ALA A 188 7.36 -2.31 16.52
C ALA A 188 8.39 -1.24 16.95
N VAL A 189 8.72 -0.28 16.07
CA VAL A 189 9.61 0.84 16.42
C VAL A 189 9.00 1.71 17.52
N GLU A 190 7.69 1.99 17.49
CA GLU A 190 7.00 2.72 18.55
C GLU A 190 7.06 1.98 19.90
N GLU A 191 6.80 0.67 19.90
CA GLU A 191 6.92 -0.19 21.08
C GLU A 191 8.35 -0.21 21.65
N GLU A 192 9.36 -0.26 20.78
CA GLU A 192 10.78 -0.20 21.17
C GLU A 192 11.16 1.16 21.79
N LEU A 193 10.68 2.27 21.22
CA LEU A 193 10.90 3.62 21.77
C LEU A 193 10.23 3.77 23.14
N ASP A 194 9.01 3.25 23.30
CA ASP A 194 8.33 3.23 24.59
C ASP A 194 9.06 2.35 25.62
N GLY A 195 9.58 1.19 25.19
CA GLY A 195 10.43 0.34 26.01
C GLY A 195 11.71 1.05 26.46
N LEU A 196 12.39 1.75 25.55
CA LEU A 196 13.55 2.58 25.86
C LEU A 196 13.22 3.68 26.87
N ARG A 197 12.09 4.37 26.69
CA ARG A 197 11.63 5.42 27.62
C ARG A 197 11.42 4.87 29.03
N ARG A 198 10.80 3.70 29.16
CA ARG A 198 10.61 3.03 30.47
C ARG A 198 11.95 2.63 31.10
N ARG A 199 12.88 2.05 30.33
CA ARG A 199 14.22 1.70 30.81
C ARG A 199 14.99 2.93 31.28
N LEU A 200 14.92 4.02 30.53
CA LEU A 200 15.55 5.29 30.86
C LEU A 200 15.01 5.90 32.17
N GLN A 201 13.72 5.70 32.47
CA GLN A 201 13.13 6.14 33.74
C GLN A 201 13.61 5.31 34.94
N VAL A 202 13.86 4.02 34.75
CA VAL A 202 14.30 3.11 35.83
C VAL A 202 15.80 3.22 36.09
N ALA A 203 16.62 3.21 35.03
CA ALA A 203 18.07 3.20 35.11
C ALA A 203 18.67 4.09 34.00
N PRO A 204 18.68 5.43 34.19
CA PRO A 204 19.06 6.36 33.13
C PRO A 204 20.52 6.16 32.70
N ASP A 205 21.46 6.04 33.62
CA ASP A 205 22.89 6.02 33.28
C ASP A 205 23.31 4.70 32.63
N ALA A 206 22.77 3.57 33.10
CA ALA A 206 22.99 2.26 32.47
C ALA A 206 22.42 2.20 31.05
N THR A 207 21.21 2.72 30.84
CA THR A 207 20.56 2.73 29.52
C THR A 207 21.29 3.67 28.55
N LYS A 208 21.79 4.82 29.04
CA LYS A 208 22.62 5.73 28.23
C LYS A 208 23.92 5.08 27.80
N ALA A 209 24.58 4.35 28.70
CA ALA A 209 25.81 3.63 28.38
C ALA A 209 25.57 2.51 27.35
N GLU A 210 24.49 1.74 27.49
CA GLU A 210 24.06 0.72 26.52
C GLU A 210 23.81 1.33 25.14
N LEU A 211 23.02 2.41 25.09
CA LEU A 211 22.71 3.12 23.85
C LEU A 211 23.96 3.67 23.16
N ALA A 212 24.89 4.25 23.94
CA ALA A 212 26.14 4.78 23.42
C ALA A 212 27.09 3.69 22.90
N ALA A 213 27.13 2.53 23.56
CA ALA A 213 28.00 1.42 23.17
C ALA A 213 27.60 0.81 21.82
N ASP A 214 26.30 0.62 21.60
CA ASP A 214 25.78 -0.04 20.39
C ASP A 214 25.45 0.93 19.25
N ASP A 215 25.58 2.25 19.47
CA ASP A 215 25.14 3.29 18.54
C ASP A 215 23.66 3.18 18.12
N ALA A 216 22.87 2.38 18.85
CA ALA A 216 21.47 2.09 18.54
C ALA A 216 20.60 3.36 18.58
N TRP A 217 21.00 4.35 19.40
CA TRP A 217 20.32 5.65 19.49
C TRP A 217 20.26 6.38 18.15
N LYS A 218 21.26 6.23 17.26
CA LYS A 218 21.28 6.89 15.94
C LYS A 218 20.12 6.42 15.05
N TYR A 219 19.83 5.11 15.10
CA TYR A 219 18.71 4.51 14.37
C TYR A 219 17.36 5.08 14.84
N TYR A 220 17.15 5.11 16.16
CA TYR A 220 15.93 5.63 16.76
C TYR A 220 15.79 7.16 16.60
N ALA A 221 16.89 7.90 16.68
CA ALA A 221 16.92 9.34 16.46
C ALA A 221 16.45 9.70 15.04
N ALA A 222 16.92 8.97 14.02
CA ALA A 222 16.47 9.17 12.64
C ALA A 222 14.95 8.92 12.48
N HIS A 223 14.41 7.89 13.15
CA HIS A 223 12.98 7.61 13.14
C HIS A 223 12.15 8.68 13.86
N LEU A 224 12.62 9.19 14.99
CA LEU A 224 11.98 10.31 15.69
C LEU A 224 11.98 11.58 14.86
N GLU A 225 13.09 11.90 14.19
CA GLU A 225 13.18 13.06 13.32
C GLU A 225 12.20 12.94 12.13
N GLN A 226 12.17 11.76 11.50
CA GLN A 226 11.21 11.46 10.44
C GLN A 226 9.76 11.63 10.92
N ALA A 227 9.42 11.11 12.10
CA ALA A 227 8.10 11.23 12.71
C ALA A 227 7.73 12.70 13.00
N LYS A 228 8.66 13.50 13.55
CA LYS A 228 8.49 14.95 13.77
C LYS A 228 8.20 15.68 12.46
N ARG A 229 8.95 15.38 11.39
CA ARG A 229 8.73 15.97 10.05
C ARG A 229 7.35 15.60 9.49
N HIS A 230 6.92 14.35 9.65
CA HIS A 230 5.59 13.92 9.23
C HIS A 230 4.49 14.63 10.01
N GLN A 231 4.58 14.70 11.34
CA GLN A 231 3.61 15.40 12.18
C GLN A 231 3.52 16.89 11.82
N ALA A 232 4.66 17.55 11.62
CA ALA A 232 4.71 18.95 11.18
C ALA A 232 4.01 19.15 9.83
N LYS A 233 4.20 18.22 8.88
CA LYS A 233 3.50 18.24 7.59
C LYS A 233 1.99 18.10 7.76
N VAL A 234 1.53 17.13 8.56
CA VAL A 234 0.10 16.92 8.85
C VAL A 234 -0.53 18.16 9.49
N LEU A 235 0.16 18.77 10.46
CA LEU A 235 -0.31 20.00 11.11
C LEU A 235 -0.42 21.16 10.12
N ARG A 236 0.54 21.31 9.20
CA ARG A 236 0.49 22.32 8.13
C ARG A 236 -0.68 22.07 7.19
N GLU A 237 -0.90 20.83 6.77
CA GLU A 237 -2.03 20.45 5.91
C GLU A 237 -3.37 20.69 6.59
N ARG A 238 -3.49 20.33 7.88
CA ARG A 238 -4.69 20.58 8.67
C ARG A 238 -5.00 22.07 8.77
N LYS A 239 -4.01 22.91 9.10
CA LYS A 239 -4.17 24.37 9.13
C LYS A 239 -4.59 24.94 7.77
N ARG A 240 -4.03 24.39 6.67
CA ARG A 240 -4.39 24.79 5.31
C ARG A 240 -5.83 24.42 4.94
N GLN A 241 -6.33 23.28 5.41
CA GLN A 241 -7.67 22.78 5.12
C GLN A 241 -8.76 23.38 6.02
N GLU A 242 -8.40 23.86 7.21
CA GLU A 242 -9.32 24.44 8.19
C GLU A 242 -10.33 25.46 7.64
N PRO A 243 -9.95 26.47 6.82
CA PRO A 243 -10.92 27.43 6.29
C PRO A 243 -11.93 26.79 5.34
N ALA A 244 -11.51 25.81 4.53
CA ALA A 244 -12.39 25.10 3.61
C ALA A 244 -13.40 24.23 4.38
N VAL A 245 -12.95 23.55 5.45
CA VAL A 245 -13.81 22.76 6.33
C VAL A 245 -14.81 23.66 7.06
N ARG A 246 -14.36 24.79 7.63
CA ARG A 246 -15.24 25.77 8.28
C ARG A 246 -16.30 26.31 7.33
N LYS A 247 -15.93 26.65 6.09
CA LYS A 247 -16.88 27.10 5.05
C LYS A 247 -17.90 26.02 4.70
N ALA A 248 -17.49 24.76 4.63
CA ALA A 248 -18.38 23.64 4.32
C ALA A 248 -19.33 23.28 5.47
N MET A 249 -18.95 23.58 6.72
CA MET A 249 -19.76 23.27 7.91
C MET A 249 -20.82 24.33 8.24
N LEU A 250 -20.67 25.56 7.76
CA LEU A 250 -21.69 26.59 7.97
C LEU A 250 -22.91 26.30 7.08
N PRO A 251 -24.14 26.28 7.63
CA PRO A 251 -25.34 26.10 6.83
C PRO A 251 -25.45 27.26 5.83
N SER A 252 -25.68 26.93 4.55
CA SER A 252 -25.93 27.94 3.53
C SER A 252 -27.21 28.69 3.90
N SER A 253 -27.08 29.92 4.40
CA SER A 253 -28.22 30.82 4.57
C SER A 253 -28.88 30.96 3.20
N LYS A 254 -30.13 30.50 3.10
CA LYS A 254 -31.00 30.77 1.95
C LYS A 254 -31.74 32.07 2.18
#